data_AF-T0ZP47-F1
#
_entry.id   AF-T0ZP47-F1
#
_cell.length_a   1.000
_cell.length_b   1.000
_cell.length_c   1.000
_cell.angle_alpha   90.00
_cell.angle_beta   90.00
_cell.angle_gamma   90.00
#
_symmetry.space_group_name_H-M   'P 1'
#
loop_
_entity.id
_entity.type
_entity.pdbx_description
1 polymer ?
#
loop_
_entity_poly.entity_id
_entity_poly.type
_entity_poly.pdbx_seq_one_letter_code
_entity_poly.pdbx_strand_id
1 'polypeptide(L)' 'MLALQAEGSELTTIEGLAPAGELHPLQTAFWEQHGLQCGFCTPGFIMAATALLADNPDPTEEEIGRGLEGNLCRCT' A
#
# COMPACT_ATOMS: atom_id res chain seq x y z
N MET A 1 2.36 -14.23 8.75
CA MET A 1 1.04 -14.78 9.18
C MET A 1 0.82 -16.09 8.43
N LEU A 2 0.45 -17.16 9.12
CA LEU A 2 0.00 -18.42 8.53
C LEU A 2 -1.52 -18.37 8.35
N ALA A 3 -2.08 -19.14 7.41
CA ALA A 3 -3.52 -19.11 7.11
C ALA A 3 -4.41 -19.33 8.35
N LEU A 4 -4.06 -20.27 9.24
CA LEU A 4 -4.78 -20.51 10.49
C LEU A 4 -4.78 -19.30 11.44
N GLN A 5 -3.75 -18.45 11.39
CA GLN A 5 -3.69 -17.24 12.23
C GLN A 5 -4.64 -16.13 11.73
N ALA A 6 -5.11 -16.22 10.48
CA ALA A 6 -6.03 -15.27 9.89
C ALA A 6 -7.50 -15.70 10.05
N GLU A 7 -7.77 -16.83 10.71
CA GLU A 7 -9.14 -17.33 10.88
C GLU A 7 -10.02 -16.27 11.61
N GLY A 8 -11.16 -15.94 11.02
CA GLY A 8 -12.08 -14.92 11.53
C GLY A 8 -11.63 -13.47 11.34
N SER A 9 -10.48 -13.23 10.71
CA SER A 9 -10.01 -11.87 10.39
C SER A 9 -10.62 -11.37 9.08
N GLU A 10 -10.82 -10.05 8.98
CA GLU A 10 -11.11 -9.38 7.72
C GLU A 10 -9.78 -9.08 7.01
N LEU A 11 -9.67 -9.46 5.73
CA LEU A 11 -8.45 -9.32 4.94
C LEU A 11 -8.73 -8.48 3.71
N THR A 12 -7.92 -7.43 3.54
CA THR A 12 -7.96 -6.56 2.35
C THR A 12 -6.65 -6.69 1.59
N THR A 13 -6.75 -6.90 0.28
CA THR A 13 -5.62 -6.91 -0.67
C THR A 13 -5.67 -5.67 -1.57
N ILE A 14 -4.70 -5.55 -2.48
CA ILE A 14 -4.62 -4.42 -3.42
C ILE A 14 -5.88 -4.29 -4.28
N GLU A 15 -6.49 -5.40 -4.68
CA GLU A 15 -7.74 -5.45 -5.45
C GLU A 15 -8.93 -4.96 -4.62
N GLY A 16 -8.89 -5.18 -3.30
CA GLY A 16 -9.92 -4.74 -2.37
C GLY A 16 -10.00 -3.22 -2.20
N LEU A 17 -8.96 -2.47 -2.59
CA LEU A 17 -8.96 -1.00 -2.57
C LEU A 17 -9.74 -0.37 -3.73
N ALA A 18 -10.07 -1.14 -4.77
CA ALA A 18 -10.79 -0.66 -5.95
C ALA A 18 -12.06 -1.48 -6.26
N PRO A 19 -13.03 -1.60 -5.32
CA PRO A 19 -14.21 -2.46 -5.44
C PRO A 19 -15.29 -1.90 -6.40
N ALA A 20 -14.89 -1.29 -7.51
CA ALA A 20 -15.76 -0.92 -8.63
C ALA A 20 -14.95 -0.64 -9.91
N GLY A 21 -13.64 -0.96 -9.89
CA GLY A 21 -12.69 -0.53 -10.93
C GLY A 21 -12.25 0.93 -10.82
N GLU A 22 -12.78 1.70 -9.85
CA GLU A 22 -12.27 3.03 -9.53
C GLU A 22 -11.03 2.89 -8.64
N LEU A 23 -9.93 3.53 -9.06
CA LEU A 23 -8.67 3.46 -8.34
C LEU A 23 -8.75 4.23 -7.02
N HIS A 24 -8.22 3.60 -5.96
CA HIS A 24 -7.99 4.27 -4.70
C HIS A 24 -7.05 5.47 -4.87
N PRO A 25 -7.18 6.57 -4.10
CA PRO A 25 -6.31 7.75 -4.22
C PRO A 25 -4.80 7.42 -4.22
N LEU A 26 -4.37 6.44 -3.41
CA LEU A 26 -2.98 5.97 -3.43
C LEU A 26 -2.59 5.26 -4.74
N GLN A 27 -3.48 4.46 -5.33
CA GLN A 27 -3.23 3.82 -6.63
C GLN A 27 -3.10 4.88 -7.73
N THR A 28 -3.99 5.88 -7.73
CA THR A 28 -3.92 7.03 -8.64
C THR A 28 -2.64 7.84 -8.45
N ALA A 29 -2.27 8.15 -7.20
CA ALA A 29 -1.07 8.93 -6.91
C ALA A 29 0.22 8.21 -7.36
N PHE A 30 0.34 6.90 -7.11
CA PHE A 30 1.50 6.13 -7.59
C PHE A 30 1.60 6.16 -9.13
N TRP A 31 0.46 6.08 -9.83
CA TRP A 31 0.41 6.18 -11.28
C TRP A 31 0.83 7.57 -11.77
N GLU A 32 0.22 8.62 -11.24
CA GLU A 32 0.43 10.01 -11.68
C GLU A 32 1.83 10.53 -11.34
N GLN A 33 2.41 10.09 -10.21
CA GLN A 33 3.73 10.52 -9.75
C GLN A 33 4.87 9.62 -10.24
N HIS A 34 4.61 8.74 -11.20
CA HIS A 34 5.60 7.80 -11.74
C HIS A 34 6.26 6.93 -10.66
N GLY A 35 5.52 6.61 -9.59
CA GLY A 35 5.95 5.76 -8.47
C GLY A 35 5.95 4.26 -8.81
N LEU A 36 5.75 3.90 -10.08
CA LEU A 36 5.85 2.53 -10.56
C LEU A 36 6.54 2.44 -11.93
N GLN A 37 7.31 1.37 -12.12
CA GLN A 37 7.90 1.00 -13.41
C GLN A 37 7.51 -0.44 -13.77
N CYS A 38 8.25 -1.44 -13.28
CA CYS A 38 7.91 -2.85 -13.50
C CYS A 38 6.62 -3.29 -12.76
N GLY A 39 6.19 -2.50 -11.77
CA GLY A 39 4.93 -2.69 -11.03
C GLY A 39 4.95 -3.78 -9.96
N PHE A 40 5.99 -4.61 -9.88
CA PHE A 40 6.00 -5.79 -9.00
C PHE A 40 5.87 -5.45 -7.52
N CYS A 41 6.56 -4.40 -7.05
CA CYS A 41 6.54 -3.98 -5.65
C CYS A 41 5.38 -3.03 -5.32
N THR A 42 4.71 -2.47 -6.33
CA THR A 42 3.70 -1.40 -6.16
C THR A 42 2.55 -1.81 -5.25
N PRO A 43 1.98 -3.03 -5.34
CA PRO A 43 0.97 -3.48 -4.39
C PRO A 43 1.43 -3.43 -2.93
N GLY A 44 2.66 -3.84 -2.63
CA GLY A 44 3.21 -3.83 -1.27
C GLY A 44 3.34 -2.42 -0.70
N PHE A 45 3.90 -1.50 -1.48
CA PHE A 45 4.00 -0.09 -1.10
C PHE A 45 2.63 0.55 -0.85
N ILE A 46 1.65 0.30 -1.72
CA ILE A 46 0.30 0.86 -1.57
C ILE A 46 -0.37 0.30 -0.31
N MET A 47 -0.30 -1.02 -0.06
CA MET A 47 -0.89 -1.61 1.15
C MET A 47 -0.24 -1.08 2.43
N ALA A 48 1.08 -0.88 2.44
CA ALA A 48 1.78 -0.28 3.57
C ALA A 48 1.37 1.19 3.79
N ALA A 49 1.29 1.99 2.72
CA ALA A 49 0.81 3.36 2.79
C ALA A 49 -0.66 3.46 3.26
N THR A 50 -1.52 2.55 2.79
CA THR A 50 -2.92 2.47 3.25
C THR A 50 -2.99 2.17 4.74
N ALA A 51 -2.19 1.22 5.24
CA ALA A 51 -2.14 0.91 6.66
C ALA A 51 -1.63 2.11 7.49
N LEU A 52 -0.55 2.76 7.06
CA LEU A 52 -0.01 3.96 7.72
C LEU A 52 -1.07 5.07 7.81
N LEU A 53 -1.76 5.36 6.70
CA LEU A 53 -2.76 6.44 6.65
C LEU A 53 -4.06 6.11 7.41
N ALA A 54 -4.37 4.83 7.61
CA ALA A 54 -5.48 4.42 8.45
C ALA A 54 -5.21 4.73 9.93
N ASP A 55 -3.96 4.57 10.38
CA ASP A 55 -3.54 4.83 11.76
C ASP A 55 -3.19 6.32 11.99
N ASN A 56 -2.54 6.97 11.02
CA ASN A 56 -2.17 8.38 11.05
C ASN A 56 -2.49 9.06 9.70
N PRO A 57 -3.61 9.81 9.60
CA PRO A 57 -4.00 10.48 8.36
C PRO A 57 -3.11 11.64 7.90
N ASP A 58 -2.24 12.16 8.77
CA ASP A 58 -1.33 13.28 8.48
C ASP A 58 0.10 12.97 8.97
N PRO A 59 0.76 11.95 8.40
CA PRO A 59 2.08 11.53 8.83
C PRO A 59 3.16 12.50 8.34
N THR A 60 4.18 12.70 9.17
CA THR A 60 5.39 13.41 8.79
C THR A 60 6.21 12.61 7.77
N GLU A 61 7.11 13.27 7.04
CA GLU A 61 8.00 12.61 6.07
C GLU A 61 8.84 11.50 6.71
N GLU A 62 9.29 11.69 7.95
CA GLU A 62 10.03 10.67 8.70
C GLU A 62 9.16 9.44 9.00
N GLU A 63 7.90 9.64 9.38
CA GLU A 63 6.95 8.56 9.62
C GLU A 63 6.58 7.82 8.33
N ILE A 64 6.46 8.53 7.21
CA ILE A 64 6.28 7.93 5.88
C ILE A 64 7.47 7.03 5.55
N GLY A 65 8.70 7.52 5.74
CA GLY A 65 9.91 6.74 5.50
C GLY A 65 9.95 5.44 6.31
N ARG A 66 9.68 5.53 7.62
CA ARG A 66 9.63 4.35 8.51
C ARG A 66 8.49 3.40 8.16
N GLY A 67 7.30 3.92 7.84
CA GLY A 67 6.13 3.10 7.50
C GLY A 67 6.32 2.29 6.20
N LEU A 68 7.20 2.74 5.31
CA LEU A 68 7.44 2.11 4.02
C LEU A 68 8.76 1.32 3.95
N GLU A 69 9.63 1.39 4.96
CA GLU A 69 11.01 0.86 4.92
C GLU A 69 11.10 -0.66 4.65
N GLY A 70 10.04 -1.41 4.97
CA GLY A 70 9.95 -2.84 4.70
C GLY A 70 9.68 -3.20 3.24
N ASN A 71 9.39 -2.22 2.37
CA ASN A 71 9.11 -2.42 0.96
C ASN A 71 10.34 -2.07 0.12
N LEU A 72 10.77 -3.01 -0.73
CA LEU A 72 11.93 -2.82 -1.59
C LEU A 72 11.47 -2.64 -3.05
N CYS A 73 11.96 -1.58 -3.68
CA CYS A 73 11.85 -1.37 -5.12
C CYS A 73 13.24 -1.45 -5.75
N ARG A 74 13.33 -2.06 -6.94
CA ARG A 74 14.58 -2.11 -7.71
C ARG A 74 14.65 -1.04 -8.81
N CYS A 75 13.51 -0.48 -9.18
CA CYS A 75 13.37 0.35 -10.36
C CYS A 75 13.31 1.85 -10.03
N THR A 76 12.73 2.22 -8.88
CA THR A 76 12.56 3.59 -8.37
C THR A 76 13.08 3.69 -6.95
#